data_AF-A0A8J3DWY8-F1
#
_entry.id   AF-A0A8J3DWY8-F1
#
_cell.length_a   1.000
_cell.length_b   1.000
_cell.length_c   1.000
_cell.angle_alpha   90.00
_cell.angle_beta   90.00
_cell.angle_gamma   90.00
#
_symmetry.space_group_name_H-M   'P 1'
#
loop_
_entity.id
_entity.type
_entity.pdbx_description
1 polymer ?
#
loop_
_entity_poly.entity_id
_entity_poly.type
_entity_poly.pdbx_seq_one_letter_code
_entity_poly.pdbx_strand_id
1 'polypeptide(L)'
;MKEIMELAWKMARHGQQNFGGKVKDYLKMALKLAWRAVKEGYIKVSKSIKSAKTVLTIKMGSRNHKSWVAKIVGRHATYKFDREFVDDFSEDYPNRIYTLTDGLYDVCDGGQRRYIKIQNGSIKNVTEVEVLSAF
;
A
#
# COMPACT_ATOMS: atom_id res chain seq x y z
N MET A 1 11.64 -8.48 4.28
CA MET A 1 12.33 -9.79 4.41
C MET A 1 13.09 -9.92 5.72
N LYS A 2 13.80 -8.87 6.18
CA LYS A 2 14.58 -8.88 7.43
C LYS A 2 13.79 -9.40 8.65
N GLU A 3 12.57 -8.94 8.85
CA GLU A 3 11.75 -9.34 10.00
C GLU A 3 11.31 -10.81 9.98
N ILE A 4 11.01 -11.38 8.81
CA ILE A 4 10.65 -12.81 8.67
C ILE A 4 11.85 -13.68 9.05
N MET A 5 13.05 -13.26 8.63
CA MET A 5 14.29 -13.95 8.99
C MET A 5 14.59 -13.82 10.49
N GLU A 6 14.42 -12.64 11.09
CA GLU A 6 14.60 -12.45 12.53
C GLU A 6 13.63 -13.31 13.35
N LEU A 7 12.36 -13.39 12.94
CA LEU A 7 11.37 -14.26 13.56
C LEU A 7 11.76 -15.73 13.44
N ALA A 8 12.12 -16.18 12.23
CA ALA A 8 12.58 -17.54 12.00
C ALA A 8 13.84 -17.86 12.84
N TRP A 9 14.75 -16.91 12.99
CA TRP A 9 15.93 -17.05 13.85
C TRP A 9 15.57 -17.18 15.33
N LYS A 10 14.60 -16.40 15.82
CA LYS A 10 14.09 -16.53 17.20
C LYS A 10 13.46 -17.90 17.45
N MET A 11 12.61 -18.35 16.53
CA MET A 11 11.97 -19.68 16.60
C MET A 11 13.01 -20.80 16.57
N ALA A 12 14.03 -20.69 15.71
CA ALA A 12 15.10 -21.68 15.60
C ALA A 12 15.98 -21.73 16.87
N ARG A 13 16.29 -20.58 17.49
CA ARG A 13 17.01 -20.53 18.77
C ARG A 13 16.20 -21.12 19.92
N HIS A 14 14.88 -20.88 19.95
CA HIS A 14 14.00 -21.52 20.92
C HIS A 14 13.96 -23.04 20.75
N GLY A 15 13.91 -23.52 19.50
CA GLY A 15 14.06 -24.95 19.19
C GLY A 15 15.40 -25.52 19.67
N GLN A 16 16.50 -24.81 19.44
CA GLN A 16 17.83 -25.20 19.91
C GLN A 16 17.91 -25.26 21.44
N GLN A 17 17.34 -24.28 22.15
CA GLN A 17 17.35 -24.24 23.63
C GLN A 17 16.60 -25.42 24.24
N ASN A 18 15.47 -25.83 23.64
CA ASN A 18 14.62 -26.88 24.18
C ASN A 18 15.04 -28.29 23.76
N PHE A 19 15.59 -28.45 22.54
CA PHE A 19 15.84 -29.74 21.93
C PHE A 19 17.33 -30.02 21.63
N GLY A 20 18.23 -29.06 21.91
CA GLY A 20 19.65 -29.18 21.61
C GLY A 20 19.97 -29.02 20.12
N GLY A 21 21.19 -29.38 19.70
CA GLY A 21 21.62 -29.33 18.29
C GLY A 21 22.05 -27.95 17.79
N LYS A 22 22.12 -27.78 16.45
CA LYS A 22 22.55 -26.52 15.81
C LYS A 22 21.34 -25.74 15.31
N VAL A 23 21.35 -24.41 15.49
CA VAL A 23 20.29 -23.50 14.99
C VAL A 23 19.97 -23.71 13.50
N LYS A 24 21.00 -24.00 12.70
CA LYS A 24 20.88 -24.20 11.24
C LYS A 24 19.92 -25.34 10.90
N ASP A 25 19.82 -26.36 11.75
CA ASP A 25 18.98 -27.53 11.53
C ASP A 25 17.49 -27.17 11.70
N TYR A 26 17.19 -26.26 12.64
CA TYR A 26 15.84 -25.77 12.89
C TYR A 26 15.42 -24.64 11.96
N LEU A 27 16.39 -23.94 11.36
CA LEU A 27 16.13 -22.73 10.57
C LEU A 27 15.20 -22.99 9.39
N LYS A 28 15.34 -24.14 8.70
CA LYS A 28 14.49 -24.50 7.56
C LYS A 28 13.01 -24.65 7.96
N MET A 29 12.74 -25.23 9.13
CA MET A 29 11.38 -25.44 9.61
C MET A 29 10.80 -24.15 10.21
N ALA A 30 11.60 -23.44 10.98
CA ALA A 30 11.26 -22.13 11.54
C ALA A 30 10.91 -21.11 10.44
N LEU A 31 11.61 -21.14 9.31
CA LEU A 31 11.31 -20.27 8.17
C LEU A 31 9.93 -20.56 7.57
N LYS A 32 9.57 -21.84 7.41
CA LYS A 32 8.25 -22.25 6.92
C LYS A 32 7.14 -21.78 7.85
N LEU A 33 7.34 -21.94 9.16
CA LEU A 33 6.38 -21.48 10.18
C LEU A 33 6.25 -19.95 10.18
N ALA A 34 7.37 -19.23 10.11
CA ALA A 34 7.37 -17.78 10.01
C ALA A 34 6.59 -17.28 8.78
N TRP A 35 6.83 -17.85 7.59
CA TRP A 35 6.08 -17.51 6.37
C TRP A 35 4.60 -17.83 6.47
N ARG A 36 4.25 -18.96 7.08
CA ARG A 36 2.85 -19.34 7.31
C ARG A 36 2.14 -18.35 8.24
N ALA A 37 2.77 -17.96 9.35
CA ALA A 37 2.23 -16.98 10.29
C ALA A 37 1.98 -15.61 9.63
N VAL A 38 2.85 -15.20 8.70
CA VAL A 38 2.67 -13.98 7.91
C VAL A 38 1.53 -14.12 6.91
N LYS A 39 1.42 -15.27 6.22
CA LYS A 39 0.36 -15.55 5.24
C LYS A 39 -1.03 -15.62 5.89
N GLU A 40 -1.11 -16.20 7.07
CA GLU A 40 -2.35 -16.32 7.86
C GLU A 40 -2.69 -15.03 8.64
N GLY A 41 -1.81 -14.02 8.60
CA GLY A 41 -2.09 -12.68 9.15
C GLY A 41 -1.84 -12.52 10.65
N TYR A 42 -1.26 -13.52 11.33
CA TYR A 42 -0.91 -13.43 12.75
C TYR A 42 0.22 -12.44 13.03
N ILE A 43 1.07 -12.17 12.03
CA ILE A 43 2.23 -11.28 12.17
C ILE A 43 2.17 -10.25 11.05
N LYS A 44 1.97 -9.00 11.44
CA LYS A 44 2.13 -7.85 10.55
C LYS A 44 3.63 -7.57 10.42
N VAL A 45 4.25 -8.19 9.42
CA VAL A 45 5.58 -7.78 8.99
C VAL A 45 5.45 -6.32 8.57
N SER A 46 6.18 -5.44 9.24
CA SER A 46 6.46 -4.11 8.70
C SER A 46 7.29 -4.38 7.45
N LYS A 47 6.58 -4.53 6.33
CA LYS A 47 7.21 -4.57 5.02
C LYS A 47 8.15 -3.36 5.04
N SER A 48 9.42 -3.54 4.67
CA SER A 48 10.04 -2.47 3.92
C SER A 48 9.14 -2.30 2.71
N ILE A 49 8.21 -1.36 2.82
CA ILE A 49 7.15 -1.09 1.85
C ILE A 49 7.91 -0.61 0.62
N LYS A 50 8.30 -1.54 -0.25
CA LYS A 50 8.27 -1.23 -1.69
C LYS A 50 6.79 -0.92 -1.89
N SER A 51 6.49 0.37 -1.85
CA SER A 51 5.17 0.96 -2.03
C SER A 51 4.45 0.11 -3.05
N ALA A 52 3.44 -0.62 -2.59
CA ALA A 52 2.76 -1.56 -3.44
C ALA A 52 2.13 -0.71 -4.55
N LYS A 53 2.68 -0.82 -5.75
CA LYS A 53 2.23 -0.02 -6.87
C LYS A 53 0.90 -0.60 -7.33
N THR A 54 -0.10 0.24 -7.40
CA THR A 54 -1.45 -0.12 -7.87
C THR A 54 -1.75 0.67 -9.12
N VAL A 55 -2.40 -0.01 -10.06
CA VAL A 55 -2.87 0.63 -11.29
C VAL A 55 -4.29 1.14 -11.07
N LEU A 56 -4.51 2.43 -11.32
CA LEU A 56 -5.82 3.06 -11.34
C LEU A 56 -6.14 3.48 -12.78
N THR A 57 -7.26 2.99 -13.30
CA THR A 57 -7.77 3.39 -14.61
C THR A 57 -8.94 4.37 -14.43
N ILE A 58 -8.87 5.51 -15.10
CA ILE A 58 -9.96 6.51 -15.18
C ILE A 58 -10.20 6.89 -16.64
N LYS A 59 -11.32 7.54 -16.93
CA LYS A 59 -11.59 8.03 -18.30
C LYS A 59 -10.67 9.19 -18.64
N MET A 60 -10.35 9.39 -19.92
CA MET A 60 -9.51 10.51 -20.38
C MET A 60 -10.11 11.90 -20.10
N GLY A 61 -11.42 11.95 -19.80
CA GLY A 61 -12.17 13.17 -19.57
C GLY A 61 -12.62 13.81 -20.87
N SER A 62 -13.38 14.89 -20.78
CA SER A 62 -13.81 15.72 -21.91
C SER A 62 -13.48 17.18 -21.67
N ARG A 63 -13.71 18.04 -22.67
CA ARG A 63 -13.48 19.49 -22.57
C ARG A 63 -14.14 20.13 -21.34
N ASN A 64 -15.33 19.64 -20.97
CA ASN A 64 -16.12 20.15 -19.85
C ASN A 64 -15.96 19.32 -18.56
N HIS A 65 -15.41 18.11 -18.67
CA HIS A 65 -15.31 17.16 -17.58
C HIS A 65 -13.90 16.56 -17.54
N LYS A 66 -12.95 17.33 -16.99
CA LYS A 66 -11.54 16.92 -16.90
C LYS A 66 -11.37 15.71 -15.98
N SER A 67 -10.37 14.89 -16.29
CA SER A 67 -9.94 13.77 -15.45
C SER A 67 -8.52 14.00 -14.96
N TRP A 68 -8.29 13.74 -13.67
CA TRP A 68 -7.00 13.91 -13.01
C TRP A 68 -6.94 13.10 -11.72
N VAL A 69 -5.70 12.82 -11.28
CA VAL A 69 -5.41 12.17 -9.99
C VAL A 69 -4.40 13.04 -9.26
N ALA A 70 -4.65 13.33 -7.98
CA ALA A 70 -3.72 14.05 -7.14
C ALA A 70 -3.52 13.35 -5.81
N LYS A 71 -2.27 13.25 -5.35
CA LYS A 71 -1.93 12.74 -4.03
C LYS A 71 -2.20 13.81 -2.98
N ILE A 72 -2.83 13.43 -1.89
CA ILE A 72 -3.07 14.32 -0.74
C ILE A 72 -1.86 14.23 0.18
N VAL A 73 -1.20 15.37 0.39
CA VAL A 73 0.06 15.46 1.15
C VAL A 73 -0.14 16.10 2.52
N GLY A 74 -1.20 16.89 2.68
CA GLY A 74 -1.47 17.61 3.91
C GLY A 74 -2.78 18.38 3.88
N ARG A 75 -2.91 19.35 4.80
CA ARG A 75 -4.09 20.20 4.96
C ARG A 75 -3.79 21.62 4.50
N HIS A 76 -4.60 22.09 3.55
CA HIS A 76 -4.53 23.46 3.07
C HIS A 76 -5.59 24.32 3.75
N ALA A 77 -5.23 25.51 4.25
CA ALA A 77 -6.15 26.42 4.96
C ALA A 77 -7.40 26.78 4.14
N THR A 78 -7.22 27.17 2.87
CA THR A 78 -8.32 27.52 1.94
C THR A 78 -8.97 26.32 1.25
N TYR A 79 -8.18 25.37 0.73
CA TYR A 79 -8.66 24.31 -0.17
C TYR A 79 -8.88 22.95 0.52
N LYS A 80 -8.87 22.95 1.86
CA LYS A 80 -8.97 21.80 2.77
C LYS A 80 -7.75 20.85 2.73
N PHE A 81 -7.23 20.56 1.54
CA PHE A 81 -6.15 19.60 1.33
C PHE A 81 -5.06 20.15 0.42
N ASP A 82 -3.81 19.90 0.79
CA ASP A 82 -2.66 20.07 -0.09
C ASP A 82 -2.57 18.88 -1.04
N ARG A 83 -2.43 19.17 -2.34
CA ARG A 83 -2.49 18.18 -3.41
C ARG A 83 -1.27 18.29 -4.31
N GLU A 84 -0.66 17.16 -4.63
CA GLU A 84 0.34 17.01 -5.67
C GLU A 84 -0.25 16.20 -6.83
N PHE A 85 -0.37 16.81 -8.00
CA PHE A 85 -0.93 16.12 -9.18
C PHE A 85 0.02 15.03 -9.66
N VAL A 86 -0.55 13.86 -10.00
CA VAL A 86 0.20 12.75 -10.55
C VAL A 86 0.21 12.91 -12.07
N ASP A 87 1.35 13.31 -12.63
CA ASP A 87 1.51 13.47 -14.08
C ASP A 87 2.01 12.18 -14.78
N ASP A 88 2.44 11.18 -14.01
CA ASP A 88 2.86 9.87 -14.53
C ASP A 88 1.64 8.97 -14.82
N PHE A 89 1.18 9.01 -16.08
CA PHE A 89 0.11 8.14 -16.58
C PHE A 89 0.38 7.70 -18.02
N SER A 90 -0.15 6.52 -18.36
CA SER A 90 -0.23 6.02 -19.72
C SER A 90 -1.62 6.29 -20.29
N GLU A 91 -1.70 6.73 -21.54
CA GLU A 91 -2.97 6.90 -22.26
C GLU A 91 -3.28 5.62 -23.04
N ASP A 92 -4.46 5.05 -22.78
CA ASP A 92 -4.99 3.88 -23.50
C ASP A 92 -6.45 4.17 -23.84
N TYR A 93 -6.68 4.75 -25.02
CA TYR A 93 -7.97 5.32 -25.40
C TYR A 93 -9.12 4.33 -25.20
N PRO A 94 -10.20 4.69 -24.46
CA PRO A 94 -10.60 6.03 -24.01
C PRO A 94 -10.18 6.39 -22.56
N ASN A 95 -9.17 5.72 -22.01
CA ASN A 95 -8.78 5.75 -20.61
C ASN A 95 -7.38 6.34 -20.37
N ARG A 96 -7.13 6.70 -19.12
CA ARG A 96 -5.83 7.02 -18.54
C ARG A 96 -5.51 6.06 -17.41
N ILE A 97 -4.29 5.57 -17.40
CA ILE A 97 -3.80 4.55 -16.49
C ILE A 97 -2.70 5.16 -15.62
N TYR A 98 -2.99 5.30 -14.33
CA TYR A 98 -2.08 5.85 -13.33
C TYR A 98 -1.42 4.74 -12.52
N THR A 99 -0.12 4.84 -12.30
CA THR A 99 0.61 3.94 -11.39
C THR A 99 0.79 4.63 -10.04
N LEU A 100 -0.05 4.26 -9.08
CA LEU A 100 -0.11 4.89 -7.77
C LEU A 100 0.61 4.07 -6.71
N THR A 101 1.04 4.73 -5.65
CA THR A 101 1.70 4.10 -4.49
C THR A 101 0.78 4.17 -3.28
N ASP A 102 1.16 3.55 -2.17
CA ASP A 102 0.39 3.66 -0.93
C ASP A 102 0.24 5.14 -0.50
N GLY A 103 -0.98 5.55 -0.16
CA GLY A 103 -1.30 6.94 0.14
C GLY A 103 -2.79 7.29 -0.02
N LEU A 104 -3.11 8.55 0.23
CA LEU A 104 -4.42 9.12 0.00
C LEU A 104 -4.39 9.92 -1.30
N TYR A 105 -5.44 9.76 -2.11
CA TYR A 105 -5.56 10.41 -3.40
C TYR A 105 -6.96 10.99 -3.59
N ASP A 106 -6.99 12.10 -4.31
CA ASP A 106 -8.17 12.76 -4.82
C ASP A 106 -8.24 12.48 -6.32
N VAL A 107 -9.33 11.84 -6.73
CA VAL A 107 -9.51 11.34 -8.09
C VAL A 107 -10.72 12.02 -8.69
N CYS A 108 -10.51 12.68 -9.82
CA CYS A 108 -11.57 13.18 -10.68
C CYS A 108 -11.63 12.30 -11.93
N ASP A 109 -12.74 11.59 -12.10
CA ASP A 109 -13.00 10.72 -13.24
C ASP A 109 -14.18 11.29 -14.05
N GLY A 110 -13.87 12.00 -15.13
CA GLY A 110 -14.89 12.62 -15.98
C GLY A 110 -15.82 13.56 -15.23
N GLY A 111 -15.28 14.37 -14.31
CA GLY A 111 -16.04 15.32 -13.50
C GLY A 111 -16.63 14.75 -12.20
N GLN A 112 -16.60 13.42 -12.01
CA GLN A 112 -16.97 12.82 -10.73
C GLN A 112 -15.76 12.74 -9.82
N ARG A 113 -15.85 13.37 -8.65
CA ARG A 113 -14.77 13.44 -7.68
C ARG A 113 -14.97 12.45 -6.54
N ARG A 114 -13.92 11.71 -6.20
CA ARG A 114 -13.91 10.76 -5.07
C ARG A 114 -12.53 10.68 -4.44
N TYR A 115 -12.50 10.32 -3.16
CA TYR A 115 -11.26 10.06 -2.44
C TYR A 115 -10.98 8.56 -2.39
N ILE A 116 -9.73 8.19 -2.66
CA ILE A 116 -9.27 6.82 -2.55
C ILE A 116 -8.08 6.73 -1.61
N LYS A 117 -7.99 5.62 -0.91
CA LYS A 117 -6.85 5.24 -0.09
C LYS A 117 -6.24 3.98 -0.67
N ILE A 118 -4.95 4.02 -0.93
CA ILE A 118 -4.17 2.87 -1.38
C ILE A 118 -3.38 2.36 -0.19
N GLN A 119 -3.65 1.11 0.19
CA GLN A 119 -2.93 0.43 1.25
C GLN A 119 -2.65 -1.01 0.82
N ASN A 120 -1.37 -1.40 0.86
CA ASN A 120 -0.91 -2.74 0.49
C ASN A 120 -1.31 -3.15 -0.93
N GLY A 121 -1.43 -2.19 -1.84
CA GLY A 121 -1.78 -2.44 -3.23
C GLY A 121 -3.28 -2.56 -3.49
N SER A 122 -4.13 -2.35 -2.48
CA SER A 122 -5.59 -2.33 -2.61
C SER A 122 -6.13 -0.91 -2.59
N ILE A 123 -7.08 -0.63 -3.50
CA ILE A 123 -7.80 0.64 -3.55
C ILE A 123 -9.05 0.55 -2.68
N LYS A 124 -9.20 1.46 -1.73
CA LYS A 124 -10.43 1.64 -0.94
C LYS A 124 -10.98 3.04 -1.16
N ASN A 125 -12.26 3.17 -1.51
CA ASN A 125 -12.94 4.47 -1.50
C ASN A 125 -13.11 4.93 -0.05
N VAL A 126 -12.78 6.18 0.23
CA VAL A 126 -12.85 6.77 1.57
C VAL A 126 -13.67 8.05 1.52
N THR A 127 -14.24 8.43 2.67
CA THR A 127 -14.99 9.68 2.80
C THR A 127 -14.07 10.85 3.13
N GLU A 128 -14.51 12.08 2.89
CA GLU A 128 -13.74 13.29 3.23
C GLU A 128 -13.35 13.33 4.73
N VAL A 129 -14.24 12.84 5.60
CA VAL A 129 -13.99 12.78 7.06
C VAL A 129 -12.84 11.83 7.38
N GLU A 130 -12.76 10.68 6.70
CA GLU A 130 -11.65 9.72 6.86
C GLU A 130 -10.33 10.27 6.31
N VAL A 131 -10.37 11.13 5.29
CA VAL A 131 -9.18 11.81 4.78
C VAL A 131 -8.72 12.88 5.78
N LEU A 132 -9.65 13.66 6.35
CA LEU A 132 -9.34 14.69 7.34
C LEU A 132 -8.79 14.10 8.64
N SER A 133 -9.27 12.93 9.09
CA SER A 133 -8.75 12.30 10.30
C SER A 133 -7.35 11.69 10.13
N ALA A 134 -6.86 11.60 8.89
CA ALA A 134 -5.51 11.13 8.60
C ALA A 134 -4.44 12.23 8.75
N PHE A 135 -4.84 13.50 8.92
CA PHE A 135 -3.95 14.68 9.03
C PHE A 135 -4.37 15.63 10.16
#